data_AF-A0A437AKA7-F1
#
_entry.id   AF-A0A437AKA7-F1
#
_cell.length_a   1.000
_cell.length_b   1.000
_cell.length_c   1.000
_cell.angle_alpha   90.00
_cell.angle_beta   90.00
_cell.angle_gamma   90.00
#
_symmetry.space_group_name_H-M   'P 1'
#
loop_
_entity.id
_entity.type
_entity.pdbx_description
1 polymer ?
#
loop_
_entity_poly.entity_id
_entity_poly.type
_entity_poly.pdbx_seq_one_letter_code
_entity_poly.pdbx_strand_id
1 'polypeptide(L)'
;MMIMLILTFFNVYKFGKNDNEKQQQALEKEFKEIKGLEEKKDLRQLYLRSDTYFLLHRLILFSTKLSNETSEGLKEYLLPVTCRVQSCLEKVFLHYKKNDPNDKYYKTHNINIQLYLDNFKITNISNLWYYTVLALVFLGGFFISIMISHVIKNKKNT
;
A
#
# COMPACT_ATOMS: atom_id res chain seq x y z
N MET A 1 34.72 -10.85 -13.75
CA MET A 1 34.18 -9.53 -13.33
C MET A 1 32.67 -9.55 -13.05
N MET A 2 31.83 -10.02 -13.97
CA MET A 2 30.36 -10.03 -13.78
C MET A 2 29.87 -10.83 -12.56
N ILE A 3 30.52 -11.97 -12.27
CA ILE A 3 30.21 -12.80 -11.09
C ILE A 3 30.58 -12.10 -9.77
N MET A 4 31.69 -11.34 -9.75
CA MET A 4 32.05 -10.54 -8.57
C MET A 4 31.05 -9.41 -8.34
N LEU A 5 30.59 -8.72 -9.38
CA LEU A 5 29.56 -7.69 -9.26
C LEU A 5 28.24 -8.25 -8.68
N ILE A 6 27.82 -9.43 -9.12
CA ILE A 6 26.64 -10.12 -8.58
C ILE A 6 26.84 -10.49 -7.10
N LEU A 7 28.00 -11.04 -6.73
CA LEU A 7 28.30 -11.40 -5.33
C LEU A 7 28.42 -10.18 -4.42
N THR A 8 28.96 -9.06 -4.92
CA THR A 8 29.04 -7.81 -4.17
C THR A 8 27.65 -7.21 -3.98
N PHE A 9 26.79 -7.29 -5.00
CA PHE A 9 25.38 -6.89 -4.91
C PHE A 9 24.62 -7.73 -3.86
N PHE A 10 24.79 -9.05 -3.85
CA PHE A 10 24.18 -9.93 -2.85
C PHE A 10 24.71 -9.69 -1.43
N ASN A 11 26.01 -9.42 -1.26
CA ASN A 11 26.59 -9.13 0.05
C ASN A 11 26.13 -7.77 0.59
N VAL A 12 26.08 -6.72 -0.23
CA VAL A 12 25.53 -5.41 0.17
C VAL A 12 24.04 -5.52 0.51
N TYR A 13 23.27 -6.32 -0.24
CA TYR A 13 21.85 -6.60 0.04
C TYR A 13 21.64 -7.38 1.36
N LYS A 14 22.60 -8.22 1.76
CA LYS A 14 22.55 -8.98 3.01
C LYS A 14 22.82 -8.10 4.23
N PHE A 15 23.71 -7.10 4.11
CA PHE A 15 24.04 -6.18 5.20
C PHE A 15 22.94 -5.15 5.48
N GLY A 16 22.12 -4.78 4.50
CA GLY A 16 20.91 -3.94 4.71
C GLY A 16 19.69 -4.67 5.29
N LYS A 17 19.80 -5.97 5.60
CA LYS A 17 18.65 -6.82 5.96
C LYS A 17 18.32 -6.83 7.46
N ASN A 18 19.29 -6.55 8.33
CA ASN A 18 19.10 -6.69 9.78
C ASN A 18 18.14 -5.65 10.38
N ASP A 19 18.09 -4.41 9.87
CA ASP A 19 17.08 -3.43 10.30
C ASP A 19 15.70 -3.70 9.66
N ASN A 20 15.69 -4.27 8.46
CA ASN A 20 14.47 -4.62 7.75
C ASN A 20 13.69 -5.77 8.41
N GLU A 21 14.36 -6.78 8.99
CA GLU A 21 13.66 -7.91 9.62
C GLU A 21 12.84 -7.50 10.85
N LYS A 22 13.36 -6.58 11.69
CA LYS A 22 12.60 -6.07 12.85
C LYS A 22 11.40 -5.23 12.44
N GLN A 23 11.57 -4.38 11.43
CA GLN A 23 10.47 -3.57 10.88
C GLN A 23 9.41 -4.45 10.23
N GLN A 24 9.82 -5.50 9.52
CA GLN A 24 8.91 -6.45 8.88
C GLN A 24 8.12 -7.28 9.92
N GLN A 25 8.76 -7.72 11.01
CA GLN A 25 8.06 -8.38 12.12
C GLN A 25 7.06 -7.45 12.81
N ALA A 26 7.42 -6.18 13.00
CA ALA A 26 6.49 -5.18 13.55
C ALA A 26 5.29 -4.96 12.63
N LEU A 27 5.51 -4.89 11.32
CA LEU A 27 4.47 -4.73 10.31
C LEU A 27 3.51 -5.93 10.31
N GLU A 28 4.04 -7.16 10.32
CA GLU A 28 3.25 -8.38 10.39
C GLU A 28 2.40 -8.46 11.66
N LYS A 29 2.96 -8.04 12.80
CA LYS A 29 2.24 -7.96 14.06
C LYS A 29 1.07 -6.96 13.97
N GLU A 30 1.32 -5.75 13.49
CA GLU A 30 0.27 -4.75 13.29
C GLU A 30 -0.82 -5.26 12.33
N PHE A 31 -0.44 -5.90 11.24
CA PHE A 31 -1.39 -6.46 10.27
C PHE A 31 -2.28 -7.52 10.90
N LYS A 32 -1.71 -8.37 11.76
CA LYS A 32 -2.45 -9.39 12.51
C LYS A 32 -3.42 -8.75 13.51
N GLU A 33 -3.00 -7.70 14.21
CA GLU A 33 -3.89 -6.96 15.13
C GLU A 33 -5.05 -6.31 14.38
N ILE A 34 -4.78 -5.62 13.27
CA ILE A 34 -5.81 -4.99 12.43
C ILE A 34 -6.78 -6.03 11.88
N LYS A 35 -6.28 -7.19 11.45
CA LYS A 35 -7.13 -8.31 11.02
C LYS A 35 -8.03 -8.81 12.15
N GLY A 36 -7.51 -8.89 13.38
CA GLY A 36 -8.32 -9.24 14.55
C GLY A 36 -9.45 -8.22 14.82
N LEU A 37 -9.23 -6.94 14.55
CA LEU A 37 -10.28 -5.92 14.64
C LEU A 37 -11.32 -6.04 13.51
N GLU A 38 -10.90 -6.38 12.29
CA GLU A 38 -11.79 -6.69 11.17
C GLU A 38 -12.71 -7.88 11.50
N GLU A 39 -12.15 -8.97 12.03
CA GLU A 39 -12.90 -10.18 12.40
C GLU A 39 -13.89 -9.92 13.55
N LYS A 40 -13.50 -9.12 14.54
CA LYS A 40 -14.37 -8.68 15.64
C LYS A 40 -15.38 -7.61 15.24
N LYS A 41 -15.26 -7.06 14.02
CA LYS A 41 -16.05 -5.93 13.52
C LYS A 41 -15.97 -4.71 14.45
N ASP A 42 -14.80 -4.47 15.04
CA ASP A 42 -14.63 -3.37 16.00
C ASP A 42 -14.45 -2.02 15.27
N LEU A 43 -15.58 -1.44 14.87
CA LEU A 43 -15.63 -0.17 14.13
C LEU A 43 -14.96 0.97 14.91
N ARG A 44 -15.12 0.99 16.23
CA ARG A 44 -14.57 2.02 17.11
C ARG A 44 -13.05 1.98 17.12
N GLN A 45 -12.47 0.82 17.35
CA GLN A 45 -11.00 0.68 17.38
C GLN A 45 -10.39 0.95 16.00
N LEU A 46 -11.05 0.51 14.92
CA LEU A 46 -10.58 0.80 13.56
C LEU A 46 -10.57 2.30 13.27
N TYR A 47 -11.63 3.02 13.65
CA TYR A 47 -11.70 4.47 13.43
C TYR A 47 -10.67 5.24 14.28
N LEU A 48 -10.48 4.87 15.55
CA LEU A 48 -9.46 5.49 16.42
C LEU A 48 -8.04 5.24 15.89
N ARG A 49 -7.75 4.02 15.40
CA ARG A 49 -6.46 3.72 14.78
C ARG A 49 -6.27 4.53 13.50
N SER A 50 -7.29 4.67 12.66
CA SER A 50 -7.22 5.50 11.46
C SER A 50 -6.89 6.96 11.78
N ASP A 51 -7.55 7.56 12.78
CA ASP A 51 -7.29 8.93 13.21
C ASP A 51 -5.85 9.10 13.73
N THR A 52 -5.39 8.15 14.55
CA THR A 52 -4.02 8.13 15.08
C THR A 52 -2.98 8.07 13.95
N TYR A 53 -3.15 7.16 12.99
CA TYR A 53 -2.22 7.02 11.88
C TYR A 53 -2.26 8.22 10.93
N PHE A 54 -3.43 8.82 10.73
CA PHE A 54 -3.55 10.07 9.97
C PHE A 54 -2.77 11.21 10.62
N LEU A 55 -2.89 11.38 11.94
CA LEU A 55 -2.12 12.39 12.68
C LEU A 55 -0.62 12.14 12.60
N LEU A 56 -0.17 10.88 12.73
CA LEU A 56 1.23 10.50 12.57
C LEU A 56 1.75 10.81 11.16
N HIS A 57 0.97 10.46 10.13
CA HIS A 57 1.36 10.72 8.75
C HIS A 57 1.47 12.23 8.48
N ARG A 58 0.54 13.02 9.00
CA ARG A 58 0.58 14.48 8.95
C ARG A 58 1.83 15.02 9.66
N LEU A 59 2.13 14.55 10.86
CA LEU A 59 3.31 14.98 11.60
C LEU A 59 4.60 14.74 10.81
N ILE A 60 4.72 13.59 10.14
CA ILE A 60 5.91 13.24 9.35
C ILE A 60 6.01 14.08 8.07
N LEU A 61 4.89 14.35 7.40
CA LEU A 61 4.86 15.18 6.19
C LEU A 61 5.21 16.64 6.49
N PHE A 62 4.81 17.16 7.66
CA PHE A 62 5.01 18.57 8.03
C PHE A 62 6.19 18.83 8.97
N SER A 63 6.83 17.79 9.52
CA SER A 63 8.04 17.98 10.32
C SER A 63 9.24 18.27 9.42
N THR A 64 9.68 19.53 9.41
CA THR A 64 10.85 20.03 8.66
C THR A 64 12.21 19.52 9.18
N LYS A 65 12.23 18.60 10.15
CA LYS A 65 13.42 18.20 10.92
C LYS A 65 13.73 16.70 10.96
N LEU A 66 12.92 15.83 10.36
CA LEU A 66 13.32 14.42 10.24
C LEU A 66 14.46 14.33 9.22
N SER A 67 15.59 13.74 9.62
CA SER A 67 16.63 13.37 8.65
C SER A 67 16.02 12.47 7.57
N ASN A 68 16.44 12.64 6.32
CA ASN A 68 15.83 11.96 5.17
C ASN A 68 15.69 10.44 5.40
N GLU A 69 16.71 9.79 5.98
CA GLU A 69 16.74 8.34 6.26
C GLU A 69 15.69 7.89 7.30
N THR A 70 15.53 8.63 8.41
CA THR A 70 14.51 8.29 9.43
C THR A 70 13.09 8.56 8.91
N SER A 71 12.94 9.56 8.03
CA SER A 71 11.66 9.87 7.39
C SER A 71 11.24 8.81 6.36
N GLU A 72 12.19 8.24 5.62
CA GLU A 72 11.92 7.21 4.60
C GLU A 72 11.49 5.89 5.25
N GLY A 73 12.22 5.39 6.25
CA GLY A 73 11.85 4.15 6.95
C GLY A 73 10.48 4.25 7.64
N LEU A 74 10.15 5.41 8.24
CA LEU A 74 8.82 5.63 8.83
C LEU A 74 7.72 5.69 7.76
N LYS A 75 7.98 6.27 6.59
CA LYS A 75 7.02 6.28 5.47
C LYS A 75 6.78 4.87 4.94
N GLU A 76 7.85 4.09 4.76
CA GLU A 76 7.77 2.70 4.31
C GLU A 76 6.98 1.81 5.28
N TYR A 77 7.05 2.08 6.58
CA TYR A 77 6.27 1.38 7.59
C TYR A 77 4.82 1.89 7.71
N LEU A 78 4.60 3.21 7.83
CA LEU A 78 3.28 3.77 8.15
C LEU A 78 2.32 3.71 6.98
N LEU A 79 2.79 3.88 5.75
CA LEU A 79 1.96 3.85 4.56
C LEU A 79 1.18 2.52 4.44
N PRO A 80 1.84 1.34 4.43
CA PRO A 80 1.13 0.07 4.31
C PRO A 80 0.18 -0.21 5.49
N VAL A 81 0.55 0.16 6.72
CA VAL A 81 -0.33 0.04 7.90
C VAL A 81 -1.57 0.89 7.73
N THR A 82 -1.41 2.16 7.34
CA THR A 82 -2.53 3.10 7.18
C THR A 82 -3.49 2.63 6.10
N CYS A 83 -2.99 2.18 4.96
CA CYS A 83 -3.80 1.58 3.90
C CYS A 83 -4.57 0.35 4.39
N ARG A 84 -3.93 -0.51 5.19
CA ARG A 84 -4.56 -1.71 5.73
C ARG A 84 -5.68 -1.36 6.71
N VAL A 85 -5.45 -0.44 7.65
CA VAL A 85 -6.48 0.04 8.58
C VAL A 85 -7.64 0.67 7.80
N GLN A 86 -7.38 1.54 6.83
CA GLN A 86 -8.41 2.20 6.04
C GLN A 86 -9.28 1.20 5.27
N SER A 87 -8.67 0.19 4.66
CA SER A 87 -9.40 -0.89 3.97
C SER A 87 -10.29 -1.69 4.94
N CYS A 88 -9.78 -2.05 6.12
CA CYS A 88 -10.57 -2.75 7.12
C CYS A 88 -11.70 -1.87 7.69
N LEU A 89 -11.44 -0.58 7.93
CA LEU A 89 -12.44 0.39 8.35
C LEU A 89 -13.58 0.49 7.33
N GLU A 90 -13.27 0.60 6.05
CA GLU A 90 -14.27 0.65 4.97
C GLU A 90 -15.17 -0.61 4.97
N LYS A 91 -14.57 -1.79 5.09
CA LYS A 91 -15.33 -3.05 5.14
C LYS A 91 -16.24 -3.13 6.36
N VAL A 92 -15.74 -2.83 7.56
CA VAL A 92 -16.52 -2.89 8.80
C VAL A 92 -17.60 -1.81 8.81
N PHE A 93 -17.30 -0.62 8.32
CA PHE A 93 -18.28 0.45 8.13
C PHE A 93 -19.42 0.01 7.20
N LEU A 94 -19.11 -0.59 6.05
CA LEU A 94 -20.12 -1.16 5.14
C LEU A 94 -20.92 -2.29 5.77
N HIS A 95 -20.28 -3.09 6.65
CA HIS A 95 -20.98 -4.13 7.41
C HIS A 95 -22.07 -3.54 8.30
N TYR A 96 -21.76 -2.53 9.12
CA TYR A 96 -22.75 -1.86 9.97
C TYR A 96 -23.82 -1.15 9.15
N LYS A 97 -23.43 -0.43 8.08
CA LYS A 97 -24.37 0.25 7.18
C LYS A 97 -25.45 -0.69 6.62
N LYS A 98 -25.10 -1.95 6.33
CA LYS A 98 -26.01 -2.94 5.74
C LYS A 98 -26.75 -3.79 6.77
N ASN A 99 -26.07 -4.22 7.82
CA ASN A 99 -26.58 -5.27 8.71
C ASN A 99 -27.02 -4.75 10.08
N ASP A 100 -26.46 -3.64 10.57
CA ASP A 100 -26.82 -3.05 11.85
C ASP A 100 -26.68 -1.51 11.84
N PRO A 101 -27.56 -0.80 11.11
CA PRO A 101 -27.49 0.66 11.00
C PRO A 101 -27.89 1.38 12.30
N ASN A 102 -28.42 0.66 13.30
CA ASN A 102 -28.87 1.22 14.57
C ASN A 102 -27.83 1.08 15.69
N ASP A 103 -26.67 0.46 15.42
CA ASP A 103 -25.56 0.42 16.36
C ASP A 103 -25.23 1.83 16.89
N LYS A 104 -25.07 1.94 18.21
CA LYS A 104 -24.91 3.22 18.90
C LYS A 104 -23.67 3.96 18.41
N TYR A 105 -22.57 3.26 18.19
CA TYR A 105 -21.32 3.89 17.79
C TYR A 105 -21.39 4.32 16.32
N TYR A 106 -21.84 3.43 15.44
CA TYR A 106 -22.05 3.71 14.02
C TYR A 106 -22.98 4.90 13.82
N LYS A 107 -24.16 4.91 14.45
CA LYS A 107 -25.14 5.99 14.30
C LYS A 107 -24.58 7.36 14.72
N THR A 108 -23.69 7.38 15.71
CA THR A 108 -23.07 8.63 16.21
C THR A 108 -21.95 9.12 15.30
N HIS A 109 -21.19 8.22 14.65
CA HIS A 109 -19.96 8.58 13.94
C HIS A 109 -19.99 8.31 12.43
N ASN A 110 -21.08 7.80 11.86
CA ASN A 110 -21.15 7.36 10.47
C ASN A 110 -20.77 8.46 9.47
N ILE A 111 -21.21 9.69 9.68
CA ILE A 111 -20.89 10.84 8.82
C ILE A 111 -19.39 11.12 8.86
N ASN A 112 -18.77 11.13 10.04
CA ASN A 112 -17.35 11.41 10.18
C ASN A 112 -16.48 10.30 9.58
N ILE A 113 -16.88 9.04 9.78
CA ILE A 113 -16.20 7.89 9.18
C ILE A 113 -16.33 7.93 7.65
N GLN A 114 -17.51 8.25 7.12
CA GLN A 114 -17.74 8.39 5.67
C GLN A 114 -16.89 9.53 5.10
N LEU A 115 -16.90 10.71 5.72
CA LEU A 115 -16.06 11.85 5.32
C LEU A 115 -14.57 11.49 5.33
N TYR A 116 -14.11 10.74 6.34
CA TYR A 116 -12.74 10.26 6.40
C TYR A 116 -12.41 9.35 5.21
N LEU A 117 -13.25 8.34 4.96
CA LEU A 117 -13.05 7.35 3.90
C LEU A 117 -13.11 7.97 2.50
N ASP A 118 -13.93 9.01 2.30
CA ASP A 118 -14.08 9.65 0.99
C ASP A 118 -12.92 10.62 0.67
N ASN A 119 -12.44 11.37 1.67
CA ASN A 119 -11.51 12.47 1.44
C ASN A 119 -10.04 12.13 1.72
N PHE A 120 -9.77 11.12 2.53
CA PHE A 120 -8.40 10.80 2.97
C PHE A 120 -7.95 9.42 2.48
N LYS A 121 -8.34 9.02 1.27
CA LYS A 121 -7.86 7.78 0.64
C LYS A 121 -6.35 7.82 0.45
N ILE A 122 -5.64 7.07 1.28
CA ILE A 122 -4.23 6.82 1.11
C ILE A 122 -4.12 5.61 0.20
N THR A 123 -3.96 5.86 -1.09
CA THR A 123 -3.72 4.79 -2.06
C THR A 123 -2.25 4.39 -2.03
N ASN A 124 -1.98 3.18 -1.53
CA ASN A 124 -0.76 2.46 -1.88
C ASN A 124 -0.98 1.86 -3.27
N ILE A 125 -0.89 2.70 -4.31
CA ILE A 125 -0.60 2.16 -5.63
C ILE A 125 0.82 1.64 -5.49
N SER A 126 0.95 0.33 -5.21
CA SER A 126 2.27 -0.23 -5.04
C SER A 126 3.06 0.08 -6.30
N ASN A 127 4.34 0.46 -6.14
CA ASN A 127 5.23 0.67 -7.27
C ASN A 127 5.18 -0.54 -8.22
N LEU A 128 4.94 -1.74 -7.70
CA LEU A 128 4.71 -2.96 -8.47
C LEU A 128 3.54 -2.83 -9.46
N TRP A 129 2.38 -2.29 -9.07
CA TRP A 129 1.24 -2.07 -9.99
C TRP A 129 1.58 -1.05 -11.07
N TYR A 130 2.23 0.05 -10.70
CA TYR A 130 2.71 1.04 -11.66
C TYR A 130 3.68 0.41 -12.66
N TYR A 131 4.69 -0.34 -12.20
CA TYR A 131 5.63 -1.06 -13.05
C TYR A 131 4.98 -2.19 -13.86
N THR A 132 3.94 -2.84 -13.34
CA THR A 132 3.19 -3.87 -14.05
C THR A 132 2.42 -3.26 -15.23
N VAL A 133 1.76 -2.13 -15.01
CA VAL A 133 1.08 -1.38 -16.07
C VAL A 133 2.11 -0.90 -17.11
N LEU A 134 3.25 -0.38 -16.66
CA LEU A 134 4.33 0.06 -17.56
C LEU A 134 4.87 -1.10 -18.42
N ALA A 135 5.08 -2.27 -17.80
CA ALA A 135 5.54 -3.47 -18.47
C ALA A 135 4.50 -4.00 -19.48
N LEU A 136 3.21 -3.96 -19.14
CA LEU A 136 2.12 -4.33 -20.05
C LEU A 136 2.05 -3.39 -21.26
N VAL A 137 2.22 -2.08 -21.07
CA VAL A 137 2.28 -1.10 -22.17
C VAL A 137 3.48 -1.37 -23.06
N PHE A 138 4.65 -1.64 -22.48
CA PHE A 138 5.87 -1.94 -23.23
C PHE A 138 5.74 -3.24 -24.04
N LEU A 139 5.26 -4.32 -23.41
CA LEU A 139 5.02 -5.59 -24.08
C LEU A 139 3.96 -5.45 -25.18
N GLY A 140 2.87 -4.73 -24.93
CA GLY A 140 1.84 -4.45 -25.92
C GLY A 140 2.41 -3.73 -27.15
N GLY A 141 3.19 -2.67 -26.96
CA GLY A 141 3.86 -1.95 -28.04
C GLY A 141 4.85 -2.83 -28.82
N PHE A 142 5.59 -3.68 -28.13
CA PHE A 142 6.53 -4.62 -28.75
C PHE A 142 5.81 -5.68 -29.61
N PHE A 143 4.72 -6.27 -29.12
CA PHE A 143 3.91 -7.22 -29.90
C PHE A 143 3.26 -6.59 -31.12
N ILE A 144 2.77 -5.34 -31.00
CA ILE A 144 2.23 -4.59 -32.14
C ILE A 144 3.31 -4.37 -33.20
N SER A 145 4.54 -4.02 -32.79
CA SER A 145 5.67 -3.84 -33.71
C SER A 145 6.04 -5.12 -34.47
N ILE A 146 6.02 -6.27 -33.78
CA ILE A 146 6.22 -7.59 -34.41
C ILE A 146 5.10 -7.89 -35.41
N MET A 147 3.83 -7.65 -35.03
CA MET A 147 2.68 -7.88 -35.92
C MET A 147 2.75 -7.01 -37.18
N ILE A 148 3.06 -5.72 -37.05
CA ILE A 148 3.25 -4.82 -38.18
C ILE A 148 4.39 -5.32 -39.08
N SER A 149 5.53 -5.70 -38.49
CA SER A 149 6.67 -6.24 -39.24
C SER A 149 6.32 -7.53 -39.98
N HIS A 150 5.53 -8.41 -39.37
CA HIS A 150 5.07 -9.65 -39.98
C HIS A 150 4.12 -9.38 -41.16
N VAL A 151 3.17 -8.47 -41.01
CA VAL A 151 2.25 -8.04 -42.09
C VAL A 151 3.02 -7.42 -43.25
N ILE A 152 3.99 -6.54 -42.98
CA ILE A 152 4.83 -5.92 -44.02
C ILE A 152 5.66 -6.98 -44.75
N LYS A 153 6.23 -7.95 -44.03
CA LYS A 153 7.05 -9.02 -44.61
C LYS A 153 6.21 -9.95 -45.50
N ASN A 154 5.01 -10.35 -45.07
CA ASN A 154 4.14 -11.20 -45.88
C ASN A 154 3.61 -10.48 -47.12
N LYS A 155 3.31 -9.16 -47.03
CA LYS A 155 2.89 -8.35 -48.18
C LYS A 155 3.97 -8.19 -49.26
N LYS A 156 5.26 -8.30 -48.91
CA LYS A 156 6.36 -8.28 -49.89
C LYS A 156 6.61 -9.63 -50.57
N ASN A 157 6.06 -10.71 -50.03
CA ASN A 157 6.19 -12.08 -50.55
C ASN A 157 4.95 -12.54 -51.34
N THR A 158 4.01 -11.63 -51.61
CA THR A 158 2.86 -11.82 -52.52
C THR A 158 3.01 -10.89 -53.70
#